data_AF-A0A8K0CVB7-F1
#
_entry.id   AF-A0A8K0CVB7-F1
#
_cell.length_a   1.000
_cell.length_b   1.000
_cell.length_c   1.000
_cell.angle_alpha   90.00
_cell.angle_beta   90.00
_cell.angle_gamma   90.00
#
_symmetry.space_group_name_H-M   'P 1'
#
loop_
_entity.id
_entity.type
_entity.pdbx_description
1 polymer ?
#
loop_
_entity_poly.entity_id
_entity_poly.type
_entity_poly.pdbx_seq_one_letter_code
_entity_poly.pdbx_strand_id
1 'polypeptide(L)' 'ALAVSGAVYSSKWYFHEFCCLKATLLLMIQNSQNEITIKAGGLITINAKNIVKVFRVAWSTSSILRGLRQN' A
#
# COMPACT_ATOMS: atom_id res chain seq x y z
N ALA A 1 0.34 -2.39 5.36
CA ALA A 1 0.95 -1.87 6.60
C ALA A 1 -0.04 -1.92 7.78
N LEU A 2 -1.33 -1.61 7.56
CA LEU A 2 -2.43 -1.82 8.52
C LEU A 2 -2.48 -3.24 9.15
N ALA A 3 -2.14 -4.28 8.38
CA ALA A 3 -2.15 -5.66 8.87
C ALA A 3 -1.17 -5.90 10.03
N VAL A 4 -0.01 -5.24 10.02
CA VAL A 4 1.01 -5.37 11.08
C VAL A 4 0.55 -4.67 12.34
N SER A 5 0.08 -3.42 12.23
CA SER A 5 -0.51 -2.70 13.37
C SER A 5 -1.69 -3.46 13.97
N GLY A 6 -2.59 -4.01 13.14
CA GLY A 6 -3.73 -4.78 13.60
C GLY A 6 -3.33 -6.08 14.31
N ALA A 7 -2.34 -6.80 13.79
CA ALA A 7 -1.80 -8.00 14.42
C ALA A 7 -1.12 -7.70 15.76
N VAL A 8 -0.33 -6.61 15.82
CA VAL A 8 0.33 -6.15 17.05
C VAL A 8 -0.70 -5.73 18.10
N TYR A 9 -1.73 -4.98 17.70
CA TYR A 9 -2.80 -4.57 18.61
C TYR A 9 -3.63 -5.76 19.13
N SER A 10 -3.85 -6.77 18.28
CA SER A 10 -4.57 -8.00 18.64
C SER A 10 -3.74 -8.94 19.54
N SER A 11 -2.45 -8.66 19.72
CA SER A 11 -1.61 -9.44 20.62
C SER A 11 -1.95 -9.17 22.10
N LYS A 12 -1.56 -10.07 22.99
CA LYS A 12 -1.74 -9.96 24.45
C LYS A 12 -0.73 -9.00 25.11
N TRP A 13 -0.45 -7.87 24.46
CA TRP A 13 0.58 -6.90 24.86
C TRP A 13 0.37 -6.30 26.26
N TYR A 14 -0.89 -6.25 26.71
CA TYR A 14 -1.29 -5.73 28.02
C TYR A 14 -0.93 -6.67 29.18
N PHE A 15 -0.67 -7.95 28.91
CA PHE A 15 -0.20 -8.91 29.91
C PHE A 15 1.32 -8.86 30.15
N HIS A 16 2.08 -8.10 29.36
CA HIS A 16 3.49 -7.90 29.60
C HIS A 16 3.73 -6.70 30.54
N GLU A 17 4.38 -6.96 31.67
CA GLU A 17 4.75 -5.94 32.67
C GLU A 17 5.96 -5.09 32.26
N PHE A 18 6.69 -5.50 31.22
CA PHE A 18 7.85 -4.77 30.72
C PHE A 18 7.44 -3.47 30.04
N CYS A 19 7.70 -2.34 30.70
CA CYS A 19 7.46 -1.00 30.17
C CYS A 19 8.12 -0.77 28.79
N CYS A 20 9.32 -1.32 28.58
CA CYS A 20 10.03 -1.25 27.30
C CYS A 20 9.26 -1.92 26.15
N LEU A 21 8.55 -3.03 26.41
CA LEU A 21 7.80 -3.73 25.36
C LEU A 21 6.64 -2.88 24.84
N LYS A 22 5.93 -2.18 25.74
CA LYS A 22 4.82 -1.29 25.35
C LYS A 22 5.31 -0.15 24.46
N ALA A 23 6.44 0.47 24.82
CA ALA A 23 7.06 1.52 24.02
C ALA A 23 7.48 1.01 22.62
N THR A 24 8.09 -0.18 22.54
CA THR A 24 8.47 -0.80 21.26
C THR A 24 7.26 -1.13 20.38
N LEU A 25 6.17 -1.63 20.96
CA LEU A 25 4.94 -1.95 20.23
C LEU A 25 4.25 -0.69 19.69
N LEU A 26 4.20 0.38 20.49
CA LEU A 26 3.72 1.69 20.06
C LEU A 26 4.55 2.21 18.89
N LEU A 27 5.88 2.11 18.99
CA LEU A 27 6.78 2.53 17.92
C LEU A 27 6.59 1.69 16.65
N MET A 28 6.40 0.37 16.78
CA MET A 28 6.07 -0.52 15.66
C MET A 28 4.75 -0.13 15.00
N ILE A 29 3.70 0.12 15.78
CA ILE A 29 2.40 0.56 15.26
C ILE A 29 2.57 1.87 14.49
N GLN A 30 3.21 2.88 15.09
CA GLN A 30 3.43 4.18 14.46
C GLN A 30 4.23 4.08 13.16
N ASN A 31 5.31 3.30 13.15
CA ASN A 31 6.11 3.10 11.94
C ASN A 31 5.37 2.29 10.87
N SER A 32 4.54 1.33 11.27
CA SER A 32 3.73 0.54 10.33
C SER A 32 2.56 1.31 9.71
N GLN A 33 2.27 2.54 10.16
CA GLN A 33 1.32 3.41 9.46
C GLN A 33 1.90 3.96 8.16
N ASN A 34 3.22 4.06 8.07
CA ASN A 34 3.90 4.40 6.82
C ASN A 34 3.92 3.15 5.92
N GLU A 35 3.13 3.18 4.85
CA GLU A 35 3.19 2.12 3.85
C GLU A 35 4.59 2.07 3.23
N ILE A 36 5.19 0.88 3.24
CA ILE A 36 6.42 0.61 2.49
C ILE A 36 6.05 0.65 1.01
N THR A 37 6.14 1.85 0.42
CA THR A 37 5.85 2.07 -0.99
C THR A 37 7.12 1.91 -1.81
N ILE A 38 7.19 0.88 -2.63
CA ILE A 38 8.25 0.76 -3.64
C ILE A 38 7.92 1.74 -4.76
N LYS A 39 8.79 2.71 -5.04
CA LYS A 39 8.62 3.64 -6.15
C LYS A 39 9.44 3.17 -7.36
N ALA A 40 8.81 2.98 -8.51
CA ALA A 40 9.48 2.79 -9.78
C ALA A 40 10.15 4.12 -10.20
N GLY A 41 11.49 4.14 -10.21
CA GLY A 41 12.28 5.31 -10.62
C GLY A 41 12.03 6.58 -9.77
N GLY A 42 11.49 6.45 -8.56
CA GLY A 42 11.11 7.58 -7.70
C GLY A 42 9.82 8.33 -8.09
N LEU A 43 9.24 8.03 -9.26
CA LEU A 43 8.11 8.76 -9.84
C LEU A 43 6.76 8.11 -9.53
N ILE A 44 6.68 6.79 -9.67
CA ILE A 44 5.41 6.07 -9.57
C ILE A 44 5.49 5.04 -8.45
N THR A 45 4.61 5.18 -7.45
CA THR A 45 4.44 4.13 -6.45
C THR A 45 3.88 2.88 -7.12
N ILE A 46 4.57 1.75 -6.97
CA ILE A 46 4.14 0.45 -7.46
C ILE A 46 2.99 -0.01 -6.55
N ASN A 47 1.78 0.13 -7.04
CA ASN A 47 0.55 -0.34 -6.41
C ASN A 47 -0.34 -0.92 -7.50
N ALA A 48 -1.08 -1.98 -7.18
CA ALA A 48 -2.11 -2.55 -8.05
C ALA A 48 -3.03 -1.49 -8.65
N LYS A 49 -3.41 -0.46 -7.86
CA LYS A 49 -4.22 0.67 -8.34
C LYS A 49 -3.57 1.41 -9.52
N ASN A 50 -2.27 1.65 -9.45
CA ASN A 50 -1.52 2.37 -10.48
C ASN A 50 -1.30 1.51 -11.72
N ILE A 51 -1.05 0.21 -11.54
CA ILE A 51 -0.96 -0.74 -12.66
C ILE A 51 -2.28 -0.81 -13.41
N VAL A 52 -3.41 -0.93 -12.71
CA VAL A 52 -4.76 -0.93 -13.33
C VAL A 52 -5.03 0.38 -14.07
N LYS A 53 -4.58 1.54 -13.55
CA LYS A 53 -4.68 2.82 -14.26
C LYS A 53 -3.93 2.78 -15.60
N VAL A 54 -2.69 2.27 -15.62
CA VAL A 54 -1.92 2.13 -16.87
C VAL A 54 -2.67 1.26 -17.87
N PHE A 55 -3.19 0.11 -17.44
CA PHE A 55 -3.98 -0.76 -18.30
C PHE A 55 -5.25 -0.09 -18.84
N ARG A 56 -5.97 0.66 -18.00
CA ARG A 56 -7.15 1.43 -18.45
C ARG A 56 -6.80 2.44 -19.52
N VAL A 57 -5.72 3.21 -19.33
CA VAL A 57 -5.30 4.21 -20.33
C VAL A 57 -4.93 3.53 -21.63
N ALA A 58 -4.13 2.46 -21.59
CA ALA A 58 -3.76 1.69 -22.78
C ALA A 58 -4.99 1.15 -23.52
N TRP A 59 -5.97 0.63 -22.78
CA TRP A 59 -7.22 0.14 -23.36
C TRP A 59 -8.04 1.25 -24.00
N SER A 60 -8.23 2.37 -23.29
CA SER A 60 -8.97 3.53 -23.79
C SER A 60 -8.34 4.11 -25.06
N THR A 61 -7.01 4.21 -25.11
CA THR A 61 -6.31 4.65 -26.32
C THR A 61 -6.52 3.66 -27.47
N SER A 62 -6.44 2.36 -27.19
CA SER A 62 -6.68 1.34 -28.22
C SER A 62 -8.13 1.38 -28.74
N SER A 63 -9.12 1.58 -27.87
CA SER A 63 -10.52 1.66 -28.28
C SER A 63 -10.80 2.89 -29.13
N ILE A 64 -10.22 4.05 -28.79
CA ILE A 64 -10.35 5.28 -29.60
C ILE A 64 -9.75 5.07 -30.98
N LEU A 65 -8.52 4.54 -31.05
CA LEU A 65 -7.86 4.27 -32.33
C LEU A 65 -8.63 3.26 -33.19
N ARG A 66 -9.22 2.23 -32.57
CA ARG A 66 -10.07 1.26 -33.27
C ARG A 66 -11.36 1.89 -33.79
N GLY A 67 -11.99 2.78 -33.01
CA GLY A 67 -13.19 3.51 -33.43
C GLY A 67 -12.93 4.46 -34.59
N LEU A 68 -11.82 5.20 -34.56
CA LEU A 68 -11.43 6.10 -35.64
C LEU A 68 -11.09 5.36 -36.95
N ARG A 69 -10.60 4.12 -36.86
CA ARG A 69 -10.25 3.30 -38.02
C ARG A 69 -11.47 2.70 -38.76
N GLN A 70 -12.65 2.71 -38.14
CA GLN A 70 -13.88 2.16 -38.73
C GLN A 70 -14.76 3.22 -39.43
N ASN A 71 -14.39 4.52 -39.34
CA ASN A 71 -14.94 5.61 -40.16
C ASN A 71 -14.02 5.91 -41.34
#